data_AF-A0A2E4D6F7-F1
#
_entry.id   AF-A0A2E4D6F7-F1
#
_cell.length_a   1.000
_cell.length_b   1.000
_cell.length_c   1.000
_cell.angle_alpha   90.00
_cell.angle_beta   90.00
_cell.angle_gamma   90.00
#
_symmetry.space_group_name_H-M   'P 1'
#
loop_
_entity.id
_entity.type
_entity.pdbx_description
1 polymer ?
#
loop_
_entity_poly.entity_id
_entity_poly.type
_entity_poly.pdbx_seq_one_letter_code
_entity_poly.pdbx_strand_id
1 'polypeptide(L)'
;MLRNLLILSIIINLVSCAPTSEEEVASAVSEARYHLSSMECSKAKSVLDDVGYQSDDADYISVYASSQACEAGFKVLDVLFGGNLENIDSNSLIGSLASFTTSNETQADSANYIAIQNAITTLIESSGGTQPSTTERNSKFGIAKSGDLSLQALYLIFVQMGKFFALYGNADASGVKGQGDTFDTNDCIYSYTTSDAVQWIDDNSPGSCSAATGSEGSDFLKTPVSATEIKTRLCEGIILYNNMIDILSNITLPSSDELGDVGNIATALNTLMTTAEGAESGIYNDGPADSLNAISTLRGVTAQATCEAVTIERIEKFYAIFFETIFQ
;
A
#
# COMPACT_ATOMS: atom_id res chain seq x y z
N MET A 1 66.21 -1.34 -16.16
CA MET A 1 65.14 -0.45 -15.67
C MET A 1 63.92 -0.42 -16.60
N LEU A 2 64.07 -0.20 -17.92
CA LEU A 2 62.93 -0.18 -18.87
C LEU A 2 62.05 -1.45 -18.86
N ARG A 3 62.65 -2.63 -18.72
CA ARG A 3 61.94 -3.93 -18.68
C ARG A 3 61.08 -4.12 -17.42
N ASN A 4 61.47 -3.52 -16.29
CA ASN A 4 60.68 -3.59 -15.05
C ASN A 4 59.54 -2.55 -15.04
N LEU A 5 59.71 -1.41 -15.73
CA LEU A 5 58.61 -0.45 -15.95
C LEU A 5 57.53 -1.00 -16.89
N LEU A 6 57.92 -1.78 -17.90
CA LEU A 6 56.99 -2.42 -18.85
C LEU A 6 56.14 -3.51 -18.18
N ILE A 7 56.74 -4.31 -17.29
CA ILE A 7 56.01 -5.33 -16.53
C ILE A 7 55.04 -4.68 -15.53
N LEU A 8 55.44 -3.58 -14.88
CA LEU A 8 54.56 -2.85 -13.96
C LEU A 8 53.38 -2.17 -14.69
N SER A 9 53.61 -1.63 -15.89
CA SER A 9 52.55 -1.10 -16.77
C SER A 9 51.55 -2.17 -17.19
N ILE A 10 52.01 -3.36 -17.58
CA ILE A 10 51.13 -4.47 -17.96
C ILE A 10 50.32 -5.00 -16.76
N ILE A 11 50.90 -5.04 -15.56
CA ILE A 11 50.18 -5.45 -14.34
C ILE A 11 49.11 -4.41 -13.95
N ILE A 12 49.37 -3.11 -14.09
CA ILE A 12 48.38 -2.06 -13.81
C ILE A 12 47.20 -2.11 -14.81
N ASN A 13 47.46 -2.48 -16.07
CA ASN A 13 46.39 -2.67 -17.07
C ASN A 13 45.56 -3.96 -16.85
N LEU A 14 46.07 -4.95 -16.12
CA LEU A 14 45.34 -6.18 -15.78
C LEU A 14 44.46 -6.03 -14.53
N VAL A 15 44.72 -5.02 -13.68
CA VAL A 15 43.89 -4.70 -12.51
C VAL A 15 42.71 -3.78 -12.87
N SER A 16 42.70 -3.18 -14.08
CA SER A 16 41.57 -2.34 -14.55
C SER A 16 40.42 -3.13 -15.19
N CYS A 17 40.37 -4.45 -15.02
CA CYS A 17 39.28 -5.31 -15.50
C CYS A 17 38.31 -5.77 -14.39
N ALA A 18 38.45 -5.25 -13.17
CA ALA A 18 37.38 -5.43 -12.17
C ALA A 18 36.17 -4.59 -12.60
N PRO A 19 34.97 -5.17 -12.66
CA PRO A 19 33.77 -4.40 -12.98
C PRO A 19 33.63 -3.25 -11.98
N THR A 20 33.14 -2.11 -12.46
CA THR A 20 32.80 -1.01 -11.55
C THR A 20 31.62 -1.41 -10.67
N SER A 21 31.44 -0.77 -9.51
CA SER A 21 30.28 -1.04 -8.65
C SER A 21 28.95 -0.84 -9.40
N GLU A 22 28.89 0.12 -10.32
CA GLU A 22 27.72 0.35 -11.17
C GLU A 22 27.47 -0.81 -12.15
N GLU A 23 28.53 -1.39 -12.72
CA GLU A 23 28.43 -2.57 -13.60
C GLU A 23 28.01 -3.82 -12.83
N GLU A 24 28.50 -4.01 -11.59
CA GLU A 24 28.08 -5.10 -10.71
C GLU A 24 26.59 -4.99 -10.38
N VAL A 25 26.11 -3.81 -10.00
CA VAL A 25 24.69 -3.54 -9.73
C VAL A 25 23.84 -3.81 -10.98
N ALA A 26 24.23 -3.28 -12.14
CA ALA A 26 23.50 -3.50 -13.39
C ALA A 26 23.43 -4.99 -13.78
N SER A 27 24.52 -5.74 -13.57
CA SER A 27 24.55 -7.19 -13.77
C SER A 27 23.59 -7.90 -12.82
N ALA A 28 23.61 -7.56 -11.53
CA ALA A 28 22.73 -8.14 -10.52
C ALA A 28 21.25 -7.87 -10.83
N VAL A 29 20.90 -6.65 -11.26
CA VAL A 29 19.54 -6.29 -11.69
C VAL A 29 19.11 -7.13 -12.90
N SER A 30 19.99 -7.35 -13.87
CA SER A 30 19.69 -8.17 -15.06
C SER A 30 19.47 -9.64 -14.69
N GLU A 31 20.32 -10.22 -13.85
CA GLU A 31 20.22 -11.59 -13.39
C GLU A 31 19.00 -11.81 -12.49
N ALA A 32 18.67 -10.85 -11.62
CA ALA A 32 17.45 -10.88 -10.84
C ALA A 32 16.19 -10.88 -11.72
N ARG A 33 16.14 -10.04 -12.77
CA ARG A 33 15.05 -10.07 -13.76
C ARG A 33 14.94 -11.43 -14.46
N TYR A 34 16.06 -12.08 -14.76
CA TYR A 34 16.06 -13.44 -15.31
C TYR A 34 15.40 -14.44 -14.34
N HIS A 35 15.77 -14.44 -13.07
CA HIS A 35 15.15 -15.31 -12.06
C HIS A 35 13.65 -15.01 -11.87
N LEU A 36 13.26 -13.74 -11.87
CA LEU A 36 11.85 -13.34 -11.76
C LEU A 36 11.00 -13.84 -12.92
N SER A 37 11.56 -13.94 -14.14
CA SER A 37 10.84 -14.50 -15.29
C SER A 37 10.40 -15.96 -15.08
N SER A 38 11.08 -16.68 -14.18
CA SER A 38 10.77 -18.06 -13.79
C SER A 38 10.19 -18.19 -12.39
N MET A 39 9.76 -17.07 -11.76
CA MET A 39 9.26 -17.01 -10.38
C MET A 39 10.26 -17.57 -9.34
N GLU A 40 11.57 -17.49 -9.62
CA GLU A 40 12.61 -17.91 -8.67
C GLU A 40 12.93 -16.76 -7.69
N CYS A 41 11.93 -16.32 -6.93
CA CYS A 41 11.95 -15.07 -6.13
C CYS A 41 13.14 -14.98 -5.18
N SER A 42 13.44 -16.06 -4.44
CA SER A 42 14.55 -16.09 -3.49
C SER A 42 15.92 -15.98 -4.16
N LYS A 43 16.08 -16.50 -5.39
CA LYS A 43 17.32 -16.32 -6.16
C LYS A 43 17.46 -14.89 -6.66
N ALA A 44 16.37 -14.32 -7.18
CA ALA A 44 16.35 -12.93 -7.61
C ALA A 44 16.74 -12.00 -6.45
N LYS A 45 16.16 -12.20 -5.27
CA LYS A 45 16.48 -11.45 -4.06
C LYS A 45 17.92 -11.64 -3.60
N SER A 46 18.40 -12.89 -3.59
CA SER A 46 19.79 -13.20 -3.20
C SER A 46 20.81 -12.45 -4.05
N VAL A 47 20.64 -12.43 -5.38
CA VAL A 47 21.56 -11.74 -6.29
C VAL A 47 21.58 -10.23 -6.07
N LEU A 48 20.43 -9.63 -5.72
CA LEU A 48 20.35 -8.19 -5.39
C LEU A 48 20.95 -7.88 -4.01
N ASP A 49 20.76 -8.77 -3.03
CA ASP A 49 21.32 -8.60 -1.69
C ASP A 49 22.86 -8.69 -1.72
N ASP A 50 23.45 -9.46 -2.65
CA ASP A 50 24.91 -9.64 -2.80
C ASP A 50 25.65 -8.34 -3.18
N VAL A 51 25.00 -7.42 -3.89
CA VAL A 51 25.58 -6.10 -4.25
C VAL A 51 25.25 -5.00 -3.23
N GLY A 52 24.52 -5.32 -2.16
CA GLY A 52 24.02 -4.37 -1.17
C GLY A 52 22.90 -3.48 -1.70
N TYR A 53 22.09 -2.94 -0.78
CA TYR A 53 20.92 -2.13 -1.12
C TYR A 53 21.31 -0.80 -1.79
N GLN A 54 20.78 -0.56 -2.99
CA GLN A 54 21.07 0.64 -3.79
C GLN A 54 19.92 1.65 -3.70
N SER A 55 19.96 2.54 -2.71
CA SER A 55 18.88 3.51 -2.46
C SER A 55 18.73 4.60 -3.52
N ASP A 56 19.73 4.78 -4.39
CA ASP A 56 19.75 5.83 -5.41
C ASP A 56 19.58 5.28 -6.84
N ASP A 57 19.34 3.97 -6.98
CA ASP A 57 19.10 3.32 -8.27
C ASP A 57 17.64 2.83 -8.35
N ALA A 58 16.82 3.53 -9.15
CA ALA A 58 15.42 3.17 -9.35
C ALA A 58 15.24 1.79 -10.02
N ASP A 59 16.16 1.38 -10.90
CA ASP A 59 16.07 0.06 -11.56
C ASP A 59 16.31 -1.05 -10.54
N TYR A 60 17.29 -0.86 -9.64
CA TYR A 60 17.52 -1.76 -8.50
C TYR A 60 16.28 -1.83 -7.59
N ILE A 61 15.76 -0.68 -7.16
CA ILE A 61 14.61 -0.60 -6.24
C ILE A 61 13.38 -1.29 -6.84
N SER A 62 13.09 -1.06 -8.12
CA SER A 62 11.97 -1.69 -8.83
C SER A 62 12.08 -3.22 -8.85
N VAL A 63 13.28 -3.75 -9.15
CA VAL A 63 13.51 -5.20 -9.22
C VAL A 63 13.57 -5.81 -7.81
N TYR A 64 14.09 -5.08 -6.82
CA TYR A 64 14.07 -5.51 -5.42
C TYR A 64 12.65 -5.66 -4.90
N ALA A 65 11.80 -4.66 -5.10
CA ALA A 65 10.38 -4.72 -4.75
C ALA A 65 9.66 -5.85 -5.52
N SER A 66 10.01 -6.06 -6.80
CA SER A 66 9.48 -7.19 -7.57
C SER A 66 9.86 -8.55 -6.96
N SER A 67 11.08 -8.69 -6.44
CA SER A 67 11.52 -9.91 -5.77
C SER A 67 10.75 -10.20 -4.48
N GLN A 68 10.42 -9.17 -3.70
CA GLN A 68 9.58 -9.28 -2.52
C GLN A 68 8.15 -9.65 -2.90
N ALA A 69 7.54 -8.94 -3.86
CA ALA A 69 6.18 -9.23 -4.31
C ALA A 69 6.04 -10.64 -4.92
N CYS A 70 7.07 -11.10 -5.62
CA CYS A 70 7.14 -12.45 -6.18
C CYS A 70 6.96 -13.54 -5.09
N GLU A 71 7.47 -13.33 -3.88
CA GLU A 71 7.32 -14.29 -2.76
C GLU A 71 5.85 -14.50 -2.36
N ALA A 72 5.00 -13.50 -2.58
CA ALA A 72 3.54 -13.61 -2.41
C ALA A 72 2.82 -14.23 -3.62
N GLY A 73 3.56 -14.67 -4.64
CA GLY A 73 3.00 -15.16 -5.91
C GLY A 73 2.46 -14.06 -6.82
N PHE A 74 2.75 -12.78 -6.55
CA PHE A 74 2.27 -11.66 -7.34
C PHE A 74 2.76 -11.72 -8.78
N LYS A 75 1.84 -11.49 -9.71
CA LYS A 75 2.14 -11.31 -11.13
C LYS A 75 1.41 -10.08 -11.63
N VAL A 76 2.17 -9.12 -12.15
CA VAL A 76 1.58 -7.88 -12.68
C VAL A 76 0.55 -8.16 -13.78
N LEU A 77 0.77 -9.20 -14.59
CA LEU A 77 -0.16 -9.60 -15.65
C LEU A 77 -1.50 -10.10 -15.11
N ASP A 78 -1.55 -10.69 -13.92
CA ASP A 78 -2.80 -11.13 -13.31
C ASP A 78 -3.62 -9.91 -12.84
N VAL A 79 -2.96 -8.82 -12.43
CA VAL A 79 -3.63 -7.55 -12.12
C VAL A 79 -4.11 -6.88 -13.40
N LEU A 80 -3.23 -6.72 -14.39
CA LEU A 80 -3.51 -5.98 -15.63
C LEU A 80 -4.48 -6.70 -16.58
N PHE A 81 -4.37 -8.02 -16.69
CA PHE A 81 -5.05 -8.83 -17.72
C PHE A 81 -5.86 -10.00 -17.14
N GLY A 82 -5.86 -10.18 -15.82
CA GLY A 82 -6.72 -11.16 -15.15
C GLY A 82 -8.16 -10.71 -14.93
N GLY A 83 -8.58 -9.61 -15.57
CA GLY A 83 -9.91 -9.00 -15.41
C GLY A 83 -10.04 -8.09 -14.17
N ASN A 84 -9.00 -7.96 -13.34
CA ASN A 84 -9.07 -7.18 -12.10
C ASN A 84 -9.21 -5.67 -12.37
N LEU A 85 -8.43 -5.10 -13.30
CA LEU A 85 -8.56 -3.67 -13.66
C LEU A 85 -9.91 -3.31 -14.31
N GLU A 86 -10.47 -4.21 -15.11
CA GLU A 86 -11.77 -4.00 -15.79
C GLU A 86 -12.94 -3.94 -14.79
N ASN A 87 -12.78 -4.56 -13.62
CA ASN A 87 -13.80 -4.61 -12.57
C ASN A 87 -13.66 -3.47 -11.53
N ILE A 88 -12.70 -2.55 -11.72
CA ILE A 88 -12.55 -1.38 -10.86
C ILE A 88 -13.65 -0.35 -11.18
N ASP A 89 -14.49 -0.08 -10.19
CA ASP A 89 -15.42 1.06 -10.17
C ASP A 89 -14.86 2.11 -9.21
N SER A 90 -14.53 3.30 -9.70
CA SER A 90 -13.99 4.39 -8.89
C SER A 90 -14.98 4.90 -7.83
N ASN A 91 -16.29 4.66 -8.00
CA ASN A 91 -17.32 5.02 -7.02
C ASN A 91 -17.50 3.96 -5.92
N SER A 92 -17.09 2.72 -6.20
CA SER A 92 -17.21 1.56 -5.30
C SER A 92 -15.86 0.85 -5.11
N LEU A 93 -14.77 1.63 -5.13
CA LEU A 93 -13.41 1.12 -5.32
C LEU A 93 -13.05 0.04 -4.31
N ILE A 94 -13.35 0.26 -3.03
CA ILE A 94 -12.97 -0.68 -1.98
C ILE A 94 -13.62 -2.05 -2.22
N GLY A 95 -14.90 -2.07 -2.60
CA GLY A 95 -15.59 -3.31 -2.97
C GLY A 95 -14.97 -3.97 -4.19
N SER A 96 -14.69 -3.21 -5.26
CA SER A 96 -14.00 -3.73 -6.45
C SER A 96 -12.67 -4.39 -6.11
N LEU A 97 -11.84 -3.77 -5.26
CA LEU A 97 -10.55 -4.32 -4.84
C LEU A 97 -10.72 -5.54 -3.93
N ALA A 98 -11.69 -5.51 -3.01
CA ALA A 98 -12.00 -6.63 -2.13
C ALA A 98 -12.52 -7.86 -2.91
N SER A 99 -13.12 -7.66 -4.09
CA SER A 99 -13.57 -8.75 -4.97
C SER A 99 -12.45 -9.40 -5.80
N PHE A 100 -11.21 -8.88 -5.74
CA PHE A 100 -10.11 -9.50 -6.49
C PHE A 100 -9.90 -10.94 -6.03
N THR A 101 -9.57 -11.82 -6.97
CA THR A 101 -9.32 -13.24 -6.68
C THR A 101 -8.16 -13.46 -5.71
N THR A 102 -7.26 -12.48 -5.57
CA THR A 102 -6.13 -12.46 -4.63
C THR A 102 -6.48 -11.87 -3.26
N SER A 103 -7.67 -11.28 -3.10
CA SER A 103 -8.19 -10.71 -1.85
C SER A 103 -8.84 -11.79 -0.98
N ASN A 104 -8.05 -12.80 -0.63
CA ASN A 104 -8.51 -14.03 0.01
C ASN A 104 -7.72 -14.38 1.28
N GLU A 105 -7.17 -13.36 1.94
CA GLU A 105 -6.48 -13.55 3.21
C GLU A 105 -7.44 -14.11 4.25
N THR A 106 -6.92 -15.00 5.09
CA THR A 106 -7.67 -15.63 6.20
C THR A 106 -7.06 -15.32 7.56
N GLN A 107 -5.96 -14.54 7.55
CA GLN A 107 -5.22 -14.08 8.72
C GLN A 107 -4.58 -12.73 8.38
N ALA A 108 -4.47 -11.85 9.38
CA ALA A 108 -3.95 -10.50 9.21
C ALA A 108 -2.51 -10.44 8.67
N ASP A 109 -1.61 -11.26 9.21
CA ASP A 109 -0.17 -11.17 8.95
C ASP A 109 0.32 -12.42 8.20
N SER A 110 -0.36 -12.77 7.10
CA SER A 110 0.13 -13.87 6.25
C SER A 110 1.47 -13.50 5.60
N ALA A 111 2.28 -14.52 5.30
CA ALA A 111 3.55 -14.30 4.62
C ALA A 111 3.35 -13.59 3.26
N ASN A 112 2.23 -13.86 2.58
CA ASN A 112 1.88 -13.21 1.32
C ASN A 112 1.56 -11.73 1.54
N TYR A 113 0.73 -11.42 2.54
CA TYR A 113 0.38 -10.04 2.89
C TYR A 113 1.63 -9.22 3.26
N ILE A 114 2.50 -9.76 4.11
CA ILE A 114 3.75 -9.11 4.53
C ILE A 114 4.68 -8.88 3.33
N ALA A 115 4.83 -9.86 2.44
CA ALA A 115 5.71 -9.74 1.29
C ALA A 115 5.28 -8.63 0.31
N ILE A 116 3.96 -8.49 0.07
CA ILE A 116 3.43 -7.36 -0.71
C ILE A 116 3.63 -6.03 0.02
N GLN A 117 3.35 -5.97 1.33
CA GLN A 117 3.55 -4.75 2.12
C GLN A 117 5.02 -4.29 2.11
N ASN A 118 5.96 -5.23 2.19
CA ASN A 118 7.40 -4.94 2.07
C ASN A 118 7.78 -4.38 0.69
N ALA A 119 7.21 -4.93 -0.38
CA ALA A 119 7.40 -4.43 -1.73
C ALA A 119 6.85 -3.00 -1.89
N ILE A 120 5.64 -2.73 -1.37
CA ILE A 120 5.05 -1.39 -1.36
C ILE A 120 5.96 -0.43 -0.61
N THR A 121 6.36 -0.78 0.62
CA THR A 121 7.21 0.05 1.48
C THR A 121 8.53 0.41 0.77
N THR A 122 9.20 -0.57 0.17
CA THR A 122 10.43 -0.38 -0.61
C THR A 122 10.25 0.66 -1.73
N LEU A 123 9.11 0.64 -2.43
CA LEU A 123 8.82 1.56 -3.52
C LEU A 123 8.45 2.96 -3.01
N ILE A 124 7.52 3.05 -2.06
CA ILE A 124 6.99 4.35 -1.63
C ILE A 124 8.00 5.15 -0.80
N GLU A 125 8.82 4.48 0.01
CA GLU A 125 9.86 5.10 0.85
C GLU A 125 11.18 5.36 0.12
N SER A 126 11.28 5.03 -1.17
CA SER A 126 12.51 5.17 -1.96
C SER A 126 13.08 6.59 -2.04
N SER A 127 12.27 7.63 -1.76
CA SER A 127 12.76 9.01 -1.64
C SER A 127 13.61 9.26 -0.39
N GLY A 128 13.44 8.45 0.67
CA GLY A 128 14.13 8.60 1.96
C GLY A 128 13.58 9.71 2.86
N GLY A 129 12.42 10.30 2.51
CA GLY A 129 11.73 11.29 3.33
C GLY A 129 11.06 10.67 4.57
N THR A 130 10.63 11.51 5.52
CA THR A 130 9.88 11.06 6.71
C THR A 130 8.43 10.68 6.41
N GLN A 131 7.94 11.09 5.24
CA GLN A 131 6.63 10.79 4.69
C GLN A 131 6.82 10.41 3.22
N PRO A 132 6.42 9.21 2.78
CA PRO A 132 6.42 8.85 1.38
C PRO A 132 5.72 9.90 0.52
N SER A 133 6.34 10.30 -0.58
CA SER A 133 5.75 11.22 -1.54
C SER A 133 6.26 10.98 -2.96
N THR A 134 5.33 10.93 -3.90
CA THR A 134 5.61 10.85 -5.33
C THR A 134 6.36 12.10 -5.82
N THR A 135 6.05 13.27 -5.26
CA THR A 135 6.76 14.51 -5.61
C THR A 135 8.22 14.47 -5.16
N GLU A 136 8.50 13.90 -3.98
CA GLU A 136 9.88 13.69 -3.53
C GLU A 136 10.60 12.64 -4.39
N ARG A 137 9.95 11.53 -4.73
CA ARG A 137 10.51 10.53 -5.66
C ARG A 137 10.79 11.13 -7.05
N ASN A 138 9.92 12.00 -7.56
CA ASN A 138 10.14 12.75 -8.80
C ASN A 138 11.40 13.62 -8.71
N SER A 139 11.62 14.27 -7.57
CA SER A 139 12.81 15.11 -7.33
C SER A 139 14.09 14.28 -7.26
N LYS A 140 14.02 13.05 -6.75
CA LYS A 140 15.17 12.15 -6.60
C LYS A 140 15.54 11.42 -7.88
N PHE A 141 14.57 10.75 -8.52
CA PHE A 141 14.83 9.84 -9.65
C PHE A 141 14.48 10.44 -11.02
N GLY A 142 13.86 11.62 -11.05
CA GLY A 142 13.25 12.18 -12.25
C GLY A 142 11.87 11.57 -12.54
N ILE A 143 11.07 12.28 -13.33
CA ILE A 143 9.64 11.95 -13.57
C ILE A 143 9.45 10.55 -14.17
N ALA A 144 10.28 10.15 -15.14
CA ALA A 144 10.11 8.86 -15.82
C ALA A 144 10.31 7.68 -14.85
N LYS A 145 11.48 7.60 -14.19
CA LYS A 145 11.81 6.52 -13.25
C LYS A 145 10.90 6.53 -12.03
N SER A 146 10.57 7.71 -11.50
CA SER A 146 9.60 7.84 -10.41
C SER A 146 8.20 7.39 -10.81
N GLY A 147 7.79 7.68 -12.05
CA GLY A 147 6.53 7.21 -12.63
C GLY A 147 6.47 5.68 -12.66
N ASP A 148 7.54 5.02 -13.12
CA ASP A 148 7.61 3.55 -13.16
C ASP A 148 7.51 2.94 -11.75
N LEU A 149 8.29 3.46 -10.78
CA LEU A 149 8.23 3.03 -9.38
C LEU A 149 6.84 3.23 -8.76
N SER A 150 6.23 4.39 -9.03
CA SER A 150 4.93 4.75 -8.46
C SER A 150 3.80 3.94 -9.09
N LEU A 151 3.87 3.63 -10.39
CA LEU A 151 2.90 2.76 -11.05
C LEU A 151 3.01 1.31 -10.55
N GLN A 152 4.24 0.82 -10.34
CA GLN A 152 4.45 -0.48 -9.71
C GLN A 152 3.87 -0.51 -8.28
N ALA A 153 4.09 0.54 -7.49
CA ALA A 153 3.52 0.66 -6.15
C ALA A 153 1.99 0.69 -6.18
N LEU A 154 1.39 1.39 -7.13
CA LEU A 154 -0.07 1.48 -7.29
C LEU A 154 -0.70 0.09 -7.49
N TYR A 155 -0.14 -0.74 -8.36
CA TYR A 155 -0.68 -2.09 -8.59
C TYR A 155 -0.56 -2.98 -7.35
N LEU A 156 0.52 -2.86 -6.61
CA LEU A 156 0.68 -3.59 -5.35
C LEU A 156 -0.28 -3.07 -4.29
N ILE A 157 -0.49 -1.75 -4.19
CA ILE A 157 -1.44 -1.12 -3.28
C ILE A 157 -2.87 -1.57 -3.59
N PHE A 158 -3.27 -1.68 -4.86
CA PHE A 158 -4.59 -2.23 -5.21
C PHE A 158 -4.81 -3.64 -4.66
N VAL A 159 -3.83 -4.52 -4.83
CA VAL A 159 -3.88 -5.88 -4.28
C VAL A 159 -3.90 -5.87 -2.75
N GLN A 160 -3.05 -5.06 -2.13
CA GLN A 160 -2.94 -4.99 -0.68
C GLN A 160 -4.19 -4.41 -0.01
N MET A 161 -4.76 -3.35 -0.58
CA MET A 161 -6.04 -2.79 -0.14
C MET A 161 -7.16 -3.81 -0.30
N GLY A 162 -7.22 -4.53 -1.43
CA GLY A 162 -8.19 -5.60 -1.63
C GLY A 162 -8.10 -6.66 -0.54
N LYS A 163 -6.90 -7.17 -0.26
CA LYS A 163 -6.64 -8.12 0.84
C LYS A 163 -7.07 -7.56 2.20
N PHE A 164 -6.71 -6.32 2.49
CA PHE A 164 -7.05 -5.63 3.74
C PHE A 164 -8.57 -5.57 3.93
N PHE A 165 -9.30 -5.01 2.97
CA PHE A 165 -10.73 -4.78 3.11
C PHE A 165 -11.56 -6.05 2.98
N ALA A 166 -11.12 -7.04 2.20
CA ALA A 166 -11.75 -8.35 2.20
C ALA A 166 -11.66 -9.04 3.57
N LEU A 167 -10.49 -9.00 4.20
CA LEU A 167 -10.29 -9.60 5.52
C LEU A 167 -11.02 -8.83 6.63
N TYR A 168 -10.71 -7.55 6.81
CA TYR A 168 -11.20 -6.79 7.95
C TYR A 168 -12.64 -6.34 7.80
N GLY A 169 -13.18 -6.25 6.59
CA GLY A 169 -14.59 -5.94 6.36
C GLY A 169 -15.46 -7.17 6.10
N ASN A 170 -14.91 -8.38 6.19
CA ASN A 170 -15.59 -9.64 5.82
C ASN A 170 -16.35 -9.52 4.49
N ALA A 171 -15.62 -9.15 3.43
CA ALA A 171 -16.23 -8.97 2.12
C ALA A 171 -16.57 -10.33 1.47
N ASP A 172 -17.67 -10.39 0.72
CA ASP A 172 -17.95 -11.55 -0.12
C ASP A 172 -17.12 -11.56 -1.42
N ALA A 173 -17.32 -12.59 -2.25
CA ALA A 173 -16.64 -12.70 -3.54
C ALA A 173 -16.99 -11.61 -4.55
N SER A 174 -18.07 -10.84 -4.31
CA SER A 174 -18.45 -9.66 -5.09
C SER A 174 -17.94 -8.36 -4.45
N GLY A 175 -17.19 -8.45 -3.34
CA GLY A 175 -16.66 -7.32 -2.62
C GLY A 175 -17.66 -6.59 -1.74
N VAL A 176 -18.82 -7.19 -1.44
CA VAL A 176 -19.84 -6.60 -0.56
C VAL A 176 -19.44 -6.83 0.89
N LYS A 177 -19.38 -5.75 1.66
CA LYS A 177 -18.94 -5.77 3.06
C LYS A 177 -19.89 -6.55 3.98
N GLY A 178 -19.33 -7.29 4.93
CA GLY A 178 -20.06 -8.08 5.93
C GLY A 178 -20.82 -9.30 5.37
N GLN A 179 -20.71 -9.59 4.08
CA GLN A 179 -21.40 -10.71 3.42
C GLN A 179 -20.48 -11.92 3.20
N GLY A 180 -19.22 -11.83 3.61
CA GLY A 180 -18.26 -12.91 3.44
C GLY A 180 -18.66 -14.16 4.21
N ASP A 181 -18.48 -15.32 3.57
CA ASP A 181 -18.62 -16.65 4.17
C ASP A 181 -17.37 -17.03 5.02
N THR A 182 -16.57 -16.03 5.41
CA THR A 182 -15.29 -16.27 6.07
C THR A 182 -15.45 -16.61 7.55
N PHE A 183 -14.31 -16.76 8.24
CA PHE A 183 -14.23 -17.17 9.65
C PHE A 183 -14.79 -16.14 10.63
N ASP A 184 -14.99 -14.91 10.17
CA ASP A 184 -15.45 -13.75 10.94
C ASP A 184 -16.84 -13.34 10.46
N THR A 185 -17.69 -12.86 11.37
CA THR A 185 -19.06 -12.41 11.05
C THR A 185 -19.22 -10.93 11.38
N ASN A 186 -18.15 -10.16 11.20
CA ASN A 186 -18.13 -8.75 11.54
C ASN A 186 -18.92 -7.91 10.53
N ASP A 187 -19.73 -7.00 11.05
CA ASP A 187 -20.52 -6.04 10.28
C ASP A 187 -19.77 -4.72 10.09
N CYS A 188 -18.87 -4.39 11.03
CA CYS A 188 -18.01 -3.22 10.99
C CYS A 188 -16.57 -3.66 10.75
N ILE A 189 -15.73 -2.78 10.18
CA ILE A 189 -14.29 -3.02 10.08
C ILE A 189 -13.69 -3.12 11.48
N TYR A 190 -14.04 -2.17 12.34
CA TYR A 190 -13.50 -2.03 13.69
C TYR A 190 -14.59 -1.99 14.76
N SER A 191 -14.22 -2.34 16.00
CA SER A 191 -15.11 -2.26 17.16
C SER A 191 -15.03 -0.86 17.77
N TYR A 192 -15.86 0.06 17.28
CA TYR A 192 -15.83 1.47 17.68
C TYR A 192 -16.28 1.68 19.13
N THR A 193 -15.53 2.49 19.89
CA THR A 193 -15.87 2.83 21.28
C THR A 193 -15.80 4.33 21.58
N THR A 194 -15.13 5.09 20.73
CA THR A 194 -15.08 6.56 20.82
C THR A 194 -16.46 7.18 20.57
N SER A 195 -16.89 8.13 21.41
CA SER A 195 -18.24 8.74 21.35
C SER A 195 -18.63 9.23 19.96
N ASP A 196 -17.75 9.98 19.30
CA ASP A 196 -18.02 10.61 18.01
C ASP A 196 -18.13 9.55 16.89
N ALA A 197 -17.34 8.47 17.01
CA ALA A 197 -17.36 7.35 16.08
C ALA A 197 -18.65 6.53 16.25
N VAL A 198 -19.00 6.19 17.50
CA VAL A 198 -20.25 5.48 17.84
C VAL A 198 -21.45 6.27 17.34
N GLN A 199 -21.49 7.58 17.63
CA GLN A 199 -22.57 8.43 17.21
C GLN A 199 -22.70 8.53 15.68
N TRP A 200 -21.58 8.61 14.96
CA TRP A 200 -21.61 8.57 13.50
C TRP A 200 -22.24 7.28 12.97
N ILE A 201 -21.81 6.12 13.48
CA ILE A 201 -22.34 4.81 13.07
C ILE A 201 -23.84 4.72 13.37
N ASP A 202 -24.27 5.08 14.57
CA ASP A 202 -25.66 4.95 15.01
C ASP A 202 -26.59 5.92 14.23
N ASP A 203 -26.13 7.13 13.92
CA ASP A 203 -26.95 8.14 13.22
C ASP A 203 -27.00 7.90 11.69
N ASN A 204 -25.98 7.28 11.09
CA ASN A 204 -25.85 7.16 9.63
C ASN A 204 -25.94 5.73 9.10
N SER A 205 -25.72 4.71 9.94
CA SER A 205 -25.71 3.29 9.58
C SER A 205 -24.92 3.00 8.29
N PRO A 206 -23.61 3.30 8.23
CA PRO A 206 -22.84 3.19 7.01
C PRO A 206 -22.65 1.72 6.56
N GLY A 207 -23.22 1.39 5.39
CA GLY A 207 -23.14 0.06 4.80
C GLY A 207 -23.74 -1.01 5.69
N SER A 208 -22.98 -2.09 5.92
CA SER A 208 -23.35 -3.15 6.87
C SER A 208 -23.15 -2.78 8.34
N CYS A 209 -22.34 -1.76 8.66
CA CYS A 209 -22.06 -1.35 10.02
C CYS A 209 -23.22 -0.50 10.55
N SER A 210 -24.23 -1.18 11.10
CA SER A 210 -25.52 -0.55 11.46
C SER A 210 -25.62 -0.14 12.93
N ALA A 211 -24.69 -0.58 13.78
CA ALA A 211 -24.64 -0.21 15.19
C ALA A 211 -23.20 -0.35 15.71
N ALA A 212 -22.82 0.50 16.66
CA ALA A 212 -21.52 0.42 17.34
C ALA A 212 -21.70 0.11 18.84
N THR A 213 -21.77 -1.17 19.20
CA THR A 213 -21.79 -1.65 20.60
C THR A 213 -20.39 -2.02 21.12
N GLY A 214 -19.37 -1.97 20.26
CA GLY A 214 -17.98 -2.24 20.60
C GLY A 214 -17.58 -3.71 20.44
N SER A 215 -18.32 -4.48 19.64
CA SER A 215 -18.06 -5.90 19.39
C SER A 215 -18.23 -6.35 17.94
N GLU A 216 -18.67 -5.45 17.07
CA GLU A 216 -19.03 -5.68 15.66
C GLU A 216 -17.86 -5.70 14.70
N GLY A 217 -16.67 -5.34 15.18
CA GLY A 217 -15.45 -5.28 14.38
C GLY A 217 -14.81 -6.65 14.16
N SER A 218 -13.87 -6.69 13.22
CA SER A 218 -13.12 -7.91 12.92
C SER A 218 -12.43 -8.50 14.15
N ASP A 219 -12.41 -9.83 14.26
CA ASP A 219 -11.67 -10.63 15.23
C ASP A 219 -10.16 -10.29 15.25
N PHE A 220 -9.61 -9.85 14.12
CA PHE A 220 -8.21 -9.42 14.02
C PHE A 220 -7.97 -7.99 14.52
N LEU A 221 -9.04 -7.24 14.83
CA LEU A 221 -8.99 -5.88 15.32
C LEU A 221 -9.68 -5.73 16.68
N LYS A 222 -9.76 -6.81 17.46
CA LYS A 222 -10.24 -6.78 18.84
C LYS A 222 -9.47 -7.73 19.75
N THR A 223 -9.74 -7.65 21.05
CA THR A 223 -9.11 -8.53 22.05
C THR A 223 -9.30 -10.01 21.66
N PRO A 224 -8.26 -10.86 21.71
CA PRO A 224 -6.99 -10.69 22.45
C PRO A 224 -5.85 -10.00 21.70
N VAL A 225 -6.07 -9.48 20.48
CA VAL A 225 -5.03 -8.74 19.74
C VAL A 225 -4.61 -7.51 20.55
N SER A 226 -3.29 -7.24 20.60
CA SER A 226 -2.77 -6.13 21.38
C SER A 226 -3.19 -4.78 20.79
N ALA A 227 -3.42 -3.77 21.64
CA ALA A 227 -3.80 -2.43 21.18
C ALA A 227 -2.79 -1.81 20.21
N THR A 228 -1.49 -2.09 20.40
CA THR A 228 -0.43 -1.65 19.48
C THR A 228 -0.61 -2.26 18.10
N GLU A 229 -0.84 -3.56 18.03
CA GLU A 229 -0.99 -4.30 16.77
C GLU A 229 -2.30 -3.93 16.04
N ILE A 230 -3.39 -3.75 16.78
CA ILE A 230 -4.64 -3.19 16.25
C ILE A 230 -4.38 -1.84 15.58
N LYS A 231 -3.67 -0.96 16.29
CA LYS A 231 -3.34 0.38 15.79
C LYS A 231 -2.47 0.33 14.53
N THR A 232 -1.46 -0.55 14.50
CA THR A 232 -0.63 -0.78 13.32
C THR A 232 -1.50 -1.17 12.12
N ARG A 233 -2.40 -2.15 12.27
CA ARG A 233 -3.28 -2.60 11.20
C ARG A 233 -4.25 -1.51 10.72
N LEU A 234 -4.85 -0.75 11.62
CA LEU A 234 -5.69 0.39 11.22
C LEU A 234 -4.87 1.46 10.48
N CYS A 235 -3.62 1.68 10.87
CA CYS A 235 -2.76 2.60 10.15
C CYS A 235 -2.39 2.08 8.74
N GLU A 236 -2.24 0.78 8.55
CA GLU A 236 -1.98 0.18 7.23
C GLU A 236 -3.06 0.57 6.21
N GLY A 237 -4.34 0.45 6.57
CA GLY A 237 -5.44 0.83 5.68
C GLY A 237 -5.41 2.31 5.28
N ILE A 238 -5.12 3.20 6.24
CA ILE A 238 -4.99 4.65 6.00
C ILE A 238 -3.80 4.94 5.08
N ILE A 239 -2.62 4.36 5.34
CA ILE A 239 -1.43 4.66 4.54
C ILE A 239 -1.55 4.10 3.12
N LEU A 240 -2.20 2.94 2.92
CA LEU A 240 -2.42 2.38 1.59
C LEU A 240 -3.30 3.31 0.77
N TYR A 241 -4.42 3.76 1.36
CA TYR A 241 -5.31 4.74 0.72
C TYR A 241 -4.58 6.05 0.40
N ASN A 242 -3.87 6.63 1.36
CA ASN A 242 -3.22 7.93 1.16
C ASN A 242 -2.08 7.87 0.15
N ASN A 243 -1.28 6.79 0.12
CA ASN A 243 -0.23 6.61 -0.87
C ASN A 243 -0.81 6.38 -2.28
N MET A 244 -1.93 5.67 -2.40
CA MET A 244 -2.65 5.54 -3.68
C MET A 244 -3.07 6.92 -4.21
N ILE A 245 -3.67 7.77 -3.35
CA ILE A 245 -4.06 9.13 -3.72
C ILE A 245 -2.86 9.99 -4.10
N ASP A 246 -1.78 9.96 -3.32
CA ASP A 246 -0.54 10.68 -3.62
C ASP A 246 0.03 10.24 -4.98
N ILE A 247 0.09 8.94 -5.27
CA ILE A 247 0.57 8.43 -6.56
C ILE A 247 -0.30 8.94 -7.70
N LEU A 248 -1.60 8.66 -7.66
CA LEU A 248 -2.53 9.01 -8.74
C LEU A 248 -2.62 10.52 -8.98
N SER A 249 -2.39 11.35 -7.95
CA SER A 249 -2.40 12.81 -8.07
C SER A 249 -1.12 13.37 -8.69
N ASN A 250 -0.03 12.59 -8.72
CA ASN A 250 1.31 13.08 -9.08
C ASN A 250 1.98 12.30 -10.23
N ILE A 251 1.34 11.26 -10.78
CA ILE A 251 1.77 10.59 -12.00
C ILE A 251 0.86 10.93 -13.17
N THR A 252 1.40 10.89 -14.39
CA THR A 252 0.59 10.91 -15.61
C THR A 252 0.28 9.48 -16.00
N LEU A 253 -0.98 9.08 -15.86
CA LEU A 253 -1.44 7.81 -16.41
C LEU A 253 -1.52 7.91 -17.93
N PRO A 254 -1.11 6.87 -18.68
CA PRO A 254 -1.35 6.79 -20.11
C PRO A 254 -2.83 7.03 -20.43
N SER A 255 -3.11 7.83 -21.47
CA SER A 255 -4.48 7.94 -21.98
C SER A 255 -4.80 6.65 -22.73
N SER A 256 -5.45 5.69 -22.09
CA SER A 256 -6.09 4.61 -22.82
C SER A 256 -7.38 4.16 -22.15
N ASP A 257 -8.34 3.79 -22.99
CA ASP A 257 -9.59 3.15 -22.59
C ASP A 257 -9.32 1.84 -21.80
N GLU A 258 -8.10 1.29 -21.89
CA GLU A 258 -7.66 0.06 -21.21
C GLU A 258 -7.36 0.25 -19.72
N LEU A 259 -7.11 1.49 -19.25
CA LEU A 259 -7.02 1.79 -17.81
C LEU A 259 -8.40 1.96 -17.16
N GLY A 260 -9.48 1.89 -17.93
CA GLY A 260 -10.84 1.95 -17.43
C GLY A 260 -11.06 3.13 -16.48
N ASP A 261 -11.59 2.83 -15.30
CA ASP A 261 -11.93 3.86 -14.30
C ASP A 261 -10.74 4.29 -13.42
N VAL A 262 -9.55 3.72 -13.62
CA VAL A 262 -8.35 4.03 -12.81
C VAL A 262 -7.99 5.52 -12.89
N GLY A 263 -8.18 6.14 -14.06
CA GLY A 263 -7.95 7.58 -14.24
C GLY A 263 -8.88 8.47 -13.42
N ASN A 264 -10.04 7.97 -13.00
CA ASN A 264 -11.03 8.74 -12.23
C ASN A 264 -10.93 8.52 -10.72
N ILE A 265 -10.23 7.46 -10.27
CA ILE A 265 -10.11 7.08 -8.85
C ILE A 265 -9.71 8.27 -7.97
N ALA A 266 -8.63 8.99 -8.29
CA ALA A 266 -8.16 10.09 -7.45
C ALA A 266 -9.21 11.20 -7.31
N THR A 267 -9.97 11.49 -8.37
CA THR A 267 -11.02 12.52 -8.34
C THR A 267 -12.21 12.07 -7.50
N ALA A 268 -12.69 10.84 -7.72
CA ALA A 268 -13.81 10.27 -6.98
C ALA A 268 -13.50 10.20 -5.47
N LEU A 269 -12.34 9.63 -5.12
CA LEU A 269 -11.92 9.47 -3.74
C LEU A 269 -11.62 10.80 -3.03
N ASN A 270 -11.01 11.79 -3.71
CA ASN A 270 -10.85 13.13 -3.13
C ASN A 270 -12.19 13.82 -2.85
N THR A 271 -13.21 13.55 -3.67
CA THR A 271 -14.57 14.04 -3.44
C THR A 271 -15.18 13.41 -2.19
N LEU A 272 -15.04 12.09 -2.03
CA LEU A 272 -15.51 11.37 -0.84
C LEU A 272 -14.78 11.85 0.43
N MET A 273 -13.46 12.03 0.35
CA MET A 273 -12.65 12.53 1.46
C MET A 273 -13.05 13.95 1.88
N THR A 274 -13.28 14.84 0.90
CA THR A 274 -13.74 16.21 1.18
C THR A 274 -15.15 16.22 1.78
N THR A 275 -16.01 15.30 1.35
CA THR A 275 -17.34 15.11 1.93
C THR A 275 -17.25 14.65 3.38
N ALA A 276 -16.39 13.67 3.68
CA ALA A 276 -16.15 13.19 5.04
C ALA A 276 -15.60 14.30 5.94
N GLU A 277 -14.67 15.11 5.45
CA GLU A 277 -14.12 16.26 6.20
C GLU A 277 -15.20 17.30 6.51
N GLY A 278 -16.11 17.57 5.57
CA GLY A 278 -17.26 18.44 5.82
C GLY A 278 -18.29 17.84 6.79
N ALA A 279 -18.43 16.51 6.79
CA ALA A 279 -19.33 15.80 7.69
C ALA A 279 -18.80 15.74 9.13
N GLU A 280 -17.48 15.81 9.32
CA GLU A 280 -16.81 15.91 10.62
C GLU A 280 -17.02 17.29 11.28
N SER A 281 -18.27 17.60 11.64
CA SER A 281 -18.65 18.87 12.25
C SER A 281 -19.74 18.71 13.31
N GLY A 282 -19.93 19.74 14.14
CA GLY A 282 -20.94 19.74 15.19
C GLY A 282 -20.73 18.60 16.18
N ILE A 283 -21.78 17.78 16.37
CA ILE A 283 -21.78 16.63 17.29
C ILE A 283 -20.79 15.53 16.87
N TYR A 284 -20.36 15.51 15.61
CA TYR A 284 -19.34 14.57 15.14
C TYR A 284 -17.93 15.13 15.32
N ASN A 285 -17.75 16.28 15.98
CA ASN A 285 -16.46 16.91 16.22
C ASN A 285 -16.46 17.79 17.48
N ASP A 286 -17.19 17.38 18.53
CA ASP A 286 -17.25 18.06 19.82
C ASP A 286 -16.75 17.19 21.00
N GLY A 287 -16.21 16.00 20.70
CA GLY A 287 -15.57 15.10 21.66
C GLY A 287 -14.23 15.59 22.23
N PRO A 288 -13.51 14.71 22.96
CA PRO A 288 -12.19 15.02 23.52
C PRO A 288 -11.19 15.47 22.46
N ALA A 289 -10.21 16.30 22.83
CA ALA A 289 -9.20 16.82 21.90
C ALA A 289 -8.47 15.73 21.09
N ASP A 290 -8.35 14.54 21.68
CA ASP A 290 -7.71 13.37 21.08
C ASP A 290 -8.55 12.70 19.98
N SER A 291 -9.84 13.02 19.82
CA SER A 291 -10.69 12.56 18.70
C SER A 291 -10.99 13.65 17.66
N LEU A 292 -10.72 14.92 17.98
CA LEU A 292 -11.07 16.04 17.09
C LEU A 292 -10.29 16.02 15.77
N ASN A 293 -10.94 16.47 14.70
CA ASN A 293 -10.36 16.71 13.38
C ASN A 293 -9.63 15.49 12.78
N ALA A 294 -10.17 14.30 12.98
CA ALA A 294 -9.66 13.04 12.48
C ALA A 294 -9.43 13.03 10.97
N ILE A 295 -10.42 13.47 10.19
CA ILE A 295 -10.34 13.42 8.73
C ILE A 295 -9.21 14.33 8.24
N SER A 296 -9.23 15.61 8.62
CA SER A 296 -8.20 16.56 8.19
C SER A 296 -6.80 16.23 8.71
N THR A 297 -6.67 15.60 9.89
CA THR A 297 -5.38 15.17 10.44
C THR A 297 -4.78 13.99 9.68
N LEU A 298 -5.61 13.01 9.29
CA LEU A 298 -5.13 11.75 8.70
C LEU A 298 -5.16 11.73 7.17
N ARG A 299 -5.90 12.63 6.49
CA ARG A 299 -6.05 12.73 5.02
C ARG A 299 -4.73 12.79 4.23
N GLY A 300 -3.63 13.22 4.84
CA GLY A 300 -2.32 13.37 4.20
C GLY A 300 -1.21 12.51 4.79
N VAL A 301 -1.53 11.57 5.68
CA VAL A 301 -0.51 10.76 6.36
C VAL A 301 -0.15 9.55 5.51
N THR A 302 1.06 9.53 4.94
CA THR A 302 1.54 8.46 4.05
C THR A 302 2.52 7.49 4.71
N ALA A 303 3.08 7.83 5.88
CA ALA A 303 3.99 7.00 6.65
C ALA A 303 3.30 6.29 7.83
N GLN A 304 3.59 5.00 7.97
CA GLN A 304 3.09 4.16 9.06
C GLN A 304 3.39 4.77 10.44
N ALA A 305 4.66 5.10 10.70
CA ALA A 305 5.10 5.64 11.98
C ALA A 305 4.41 6.98 12.33
N THR A 306 4.06 7.78 11.32
CA THR A 306 3.33 9.04 11.58
C THR A 306 1.88 8.77 11.93
N CYS A 307 1.22 7.81 11.27
CA CYS A 307 -0.12 7.40 11.64
C CYS A 307 -0.15 6.79 13.05
N GLU A 308 0.81 5.92 13.38
CA GLU A 308 0.90 5.28 14.71
C GLU A 308 1.22 6.27 15.85
N ALA A 309 1.70 7.47 15.54
CA ALA A 309 1.89 8.54 16.51
C ALA A 309 0.57 9.25 16.89
N VAL A 310 -0.48 9.10 16.07
CA VAL A 310 -1.82 9.66 16.32
C VAL A 310 -2.57 8.82 17.36
N THR A 311 -3.46 9.41 18.14
CA THR A 311 -4.31 8.71 19.12
C THR A 311 -5.25 7.68 18.46
N ILE A 312 -5.56 6.58 19.15
CA ILE A 312 -6.43 5.53 18.60
C ILE A 312 -7.85 6.07 18.36
N GLU A 313 -8.33 6.95 19.23
CA GLU A 313 -9.64 7.60 19.16
C GLU A 313 -9.81 8.38 17.85
N ARG A 314 -8.74 9.02 17.37
CA ARG A 314 -8.74 9.74 16.08
C ARG A 314 -8.74 8.77 14.90
N ILE A 315 -8.02 7.66 15.01
CA ILE A 315 -8.01 6.60 13.99
C ILE A 315 -9.39 5.93 13.90
N GLU A 316 -10.00 5.56 15.03
CA GLU A 316 -11.35 5.02 15.11
C GLU A 316 -12.35 5.92 14.40
N LYS A 317 -12.32 7.22 14.71
CA LYS A 317 -13.22 8.19 14.10
C LYS A 317 -12.99 8.34 12.59
N PHE A 318 -11.74 8.30 12.12
CA PHE A 318 -11.46 8.30 10.69
C PHE A 318 -12.08 7.09 9.99
N TYR A 319 -11.93 5.91 10.59
CA TYR A 319 -12.52 4.68 10.06
C TYR A 319 -14.06 4.76 10.02
N ALA A 320 -14.69 5.17 11.12
CA ALA A 320 -16.14 5.30 11.21
C ALA A 320 -16.71 6.29 10.18
N ILE A 321 -16.12 7.49 10.06
CA ILE A 321 -16.65 8.53 9.17
C ILE A 321 -16.32 8.22 7.71
N PHE A 322 -15.10 7.77 7.42
CA PHE A 322 -14.63 7.61 6.05
C PHE A 322 -14.78 6.18 5.56
N PHE A 323 -14.00 5.24 6.08
CA PHE A 323 -13.92 3.88 5.51
C PHE A 323 -15.22 3.10 5.63
N GLU A 324 -15.95 3.18 6.73
CA GLU A 324 -17.26 2.53 6.86
C GLU A 324 -18.26 3.11 5.85
N THR A 325 -18.21 4.42 5.60
CA THR A 325 -19.16 5.10 4.69
C THR A 325 -18.93 4.73 3.22
N ILE A 326 -17.66 4.60 2.82
CA ILE A 326 -17.31 4.35 1.41
C ILE A 326 -17.16 2.86 1.07
N PHE A 327 -17.15 1.98 2.07
CA PHE A 327 -17.13 0.54 1.89
C PHE A 327 -18.50 -0.05 2.25
N GLN A 328 -19.29 -0.38 1.23
CA GLN A 328 -20.67 -0.86 1.36
C GLN A 328 -20.81 -2.31 0.93
#